data_AF-A0A8T3NPL5-F1
#
_entry.id   AF-A0A8T3NPL5-F1
#
_cell.length_a   1.000
_cell.length_b   1.000
_cell.length_c   1.000
_cell.angle_alpha   90.00
_cell.angle_beta   90.00
_cell.angle_gamma   90.00
#
_symmetry.space_group_name_H-M   'P 1'
#
loop_
_entity.id
_entity.type
_entity.pdbx_description
1 polymer ?
#
loop_
_entity_poly.entity_id
_entity_poly.type
_entity_poly.pdbx_seq_one_letter_code
_entity_poly.pdbx_strand_id
1 'polypeptide(L)'
;MTVLDIGQGDSMLLEGDRGSRILVDGGPDPDRLATLLDERIPAWDRRIDVVVLTHPHEDHVAGLALLLQRYRVPVVAEPGMIGSGPGDREFRAVTARLAPQRVVLAAGDRLRLDGAAITILWPRPGEVPVRPPDGGTSVNNVSIVMDIRYGARRLLLAGDMEEEVDPALVAGGALGDMPVDVLKVAHHGSRTASTATFLASIAPRVAVVSAGRDNPYGHPAPETVERLNDTGARVLRTDVDGTVTVSTDGRDLSVSTTGGRASASVPGPDASRGIIATGGGSPYAGVPWASGLLCSVPIRPDDPLPSPEPRVARGTQDQPRRSASAMGRTKLVRAAGDDVTAAISDLRDRQGGACYDRPRAHPLTARSARRPRRPAAGRPARAPFGGRRGDRYLPGCMHRGARHQDRPSADGERGPPARHG
;
A
#
# COMPACT_ATOMS: atom_id res chain seq x y z
N MET A 1 -6.56 8.79 -7.58
CA MET A 1 -5.56 7.75 -7.24
C MET A 1 -4.80 7.40 -8.51
N THR A 2 -3.48 7.39 -8.46
CA THR A 2 -2.61 6.97 -9.56
C THR A 2 -1.70 5.86 -9.07
N VAL A 3 -1.86 4.65 -9.61
CA VAL A 3 -0.93 3.52 -9.40
C VAL A 3 0.19 3.67 -10.43
N LEU A 4 1.42 3.87 -9.95
CA LEU A 4 2.58 4.20 -10.77
C LEU A 4 3.18 2.93 -11.37
N ASP A 5 3.58 2.97 -12.65
CA ASP A 5 4.34 1.89 -13.29
C ASP A 5 5.81 1.87 -12.79
N ILE A 6 5.95 1.40 -11.55
CA ILE A 6 7.18 1.42 -10.77
C ILE A 6 8.06 0.17 -11.00
N GLY A 7 7.66 -0.68 -11.95
CA GLY A 7 8.19 -2.05 -12.09
C GLY A 7 7.50 -3.01 -11.13
N GLN A 8 8.24 -3.99 -10.61
CA GLN A 8 7.70 -4.94 -9.65
C GLN A 8 7.72 -4.34 -8.24
N GLY A 9 6.55 -3.93 -7.77
CA GLY A 9 6.35 -3.27 -6.48
C GLY A 9 5.15 -2.35 -6.49
N ASP A 10 4.94 -1.62 -5.39
CA ASP A 10 3.87 -0.62 -5.27
C ASP A 10 4.41 0.79 -5.10
N SER A 11 3.81 1.72 -5.83
CA SER A 11 3.73 3.11 -5.41
C SER A 11 2.45 3.75 -5.96
N MET A 12 1.72 4.44 -5.09
CA MET A 12 0.41 5.02 -5.39
C MET A 12 0.32 6.46 -4.90
N LEU A 13 0.05 7.39 -5.82
CA LEU A 13 -0.25 8.77 -5.46
C LEU A 13 -1.76 8.96 -5.27
N LEU A 14 -2.16 9.37 -4.07
CA LEU A 14 -3.50 9.82 -3.75
C LEU A 14 -3.50 11.34 -3.66
N GLU A 15 -4.38 11.99 -4.43
CA GLU A 15 -4.52 13.44 -4.47
C GLU A 15 -5.96 13.80 -4.10
N GLY A 16 -6.13 14.75 -3.17
CA GLY A 16 -7.43 15.19 -2.67
C GLY A 16 -8.02 16.35 -3.47
N ASP A 17 -9.30 16.65 -3.22
CA ASP A 17 -10.07 17.71 -3.89
C ASP A 17 -9.60 19.13 -3.56
N ARG A 18 -8.70 19.30 -2.58
CA ARG A 18 -8.10 20.59 -2.19
C ARG A 18 -6.58 20.61 -2.36
N GLY A 19 -6.02 19.60 -3.03
CA GLY A 19 -4.61 19.53 -3.40
C GLY A 19 -3.68 18.95 -2.33
N SER A 20 -4.20 18.39 -1.24
CA SER A 20 -3.38 17.57 -0.33
C SER A 20 -2.99 16.26 -1.01
N ARG A 21 -1.86 15.67 -0.61
CA ARG A 21 -1.35 14.42 -1.22
C ARG A 21 -0.90 13.38 -0.20
N ILE A 22 -1.24 12.13 -0.45
CA ILE A 22 -0.67 10.96 0.25
C ILE A 22 0.04 10.09 -0.78
N LEU A 23 1.29 9.72 -0.53
CA LEU A 23 1.95 8.65 -1.26
C LEU A 23 1.85 7.37 -0.44
N VAL A 24 1.38 6.28 -1.05
CA VAL A 24 1.38 4.94 -0.45
C VAL A 24 2.44 4.12 -1.19
N ASP A 25 3.47 3.71 -0.45
CA ASP A 25 4.68 3.02 -0.92
C ASP A 25 5.50 3.76 -2.00
N GLY A 26 6.76 3.34 -2.15
CA GLY A 26 7.76 3.99 -3.01
C GLY A 26 8.37 3.09 -4.09
N GLY A 27 8.00 1.81 -4.16
CA GLY A 27 8.54 0.88 -5.13
C GLY A 27 10.00 0.46 -4.91
N PRO A 28 10.53 -0.42 -5.79
CA PRO A 28 11.89 -0.94 -5.72
C PRO A 28 12.96 0.05 -6.21
N ASP A 29 12.59 0.99 -7.08
CA ASP A 29 13.52 1.85 -7.83
C ASP A 29 13.29 3.33 -7.45
N PRO A 30 14.22 3.95 -6.69
CA PRO A 30 14.12 5.35 -6.29
C PRO A 30 14.13 6.35 -7.45
N ASP A 31 14.87 6.07 -8.53
CA ASP A 31 14.98 6.99 -9.67
C ASP A 31 13.74 6.89 -10.56
N ARG A 32 13.18 5.69 -10.73
CA ARG A 32 11.88 5.48 -11.39
C ARG A 32 10.76 6.18 -10.62
N LEU A 33 10.71 6.06 -9.29
CA LEU A 33 9.74 6.79 -8.45
C LEU A 33 9.86 8.29 -8.68
N ALA A 34 11.08 8.81 -8.59
CA ALA A 34 11.34 10.23 -8.71
C ALA A 34 10.92 10.78 -10.09
N THR A 35 11.20 10.04 -11.16
CA THR A 35 10.79 10.39 -12.54
C THR A 35 9.27 10.43 -12.67
N LEU A 36 8.56 9.39 -12.23
CA LEU A 36 7.10 9.32 -12.34
C LEU A 36 6.38 10.37 -11.49
N LEU A 37 6.97 10.77 -10.36
CA LEU A 37 6.45 11.89 -9.56
C LEU A 37 6.79 13.26 -10.18
N ASP A 38 7.95 13.43 -10.82
CA ASP A 38 8.29 14.63 -11.59
C ASP A 38 7.38 14.83 -12.82
N GLU A 39 6.88 13.74 -13.42
CA GLU A 39 5.87 13.77 -14.50
C GLU A 39 4.47 14.15 -13.99
N ARG A 40 4.14 13.85 -12.73
CA ARG A 40 2.79 13.99 -12.16
C ARG A 40 2.60 15.25 -11.32
N ILE A 41 3.62 15.64 -10.55
CA ILE A 41 3.62 16.78 -9.63
C ILE A 41 4.53 17.86 -10.23
N PRO A 42 4.05 19.12 -10.40
CA PRO A 42 4.87 20.18 -10.98
C PRO A 42 6.18 20.40 -10.22
N ALA A 43 7.30 20.60 -10.92
CA ALA A 43 8.64 20.59 -10.33
C ALA A 43 8.89 21.62 -9.20
N TRP A 44 8.07 22.67 -9.10
CA TRP A 44 8.09 23.66 -8.01
C TRP A 44 7.30 23.24 -6.77
N ASP A 45 6.37 22.30 -6.91
CA ASP A 45 5.58 21.73 -5.81
C ASP A 45 6.26 20.46 -5.30
N ARG A 46 6.91 20.57 -4.15
CA ARG A 46 7.62 19.47 -3.49
C ARG A 46 6.91 19.04 -2.20
N ARG A 47 5.58 19.11 -2.16
CA ARG A 47 4.77 18.70 -1.00
C ARG A 47 4.07 17.35 -1.23
N ILE A 48 4.32 16.43 -0.31
CA ILE A 48 3.50 15.23 -0.05
C ILE A 48 3.20 15.26 1.45
N ASP A 49 1.93 15.24 1.85
CA ASP A 49 1.52 15.49 3.24
C ASP A 49 1.75 14.29 4.14
N VAL A 50 1.50 13.09 3.62
CA VAL A 50 1.74 11.82 4.31
C VAL A 50 2.40 10.85 3.35
N VAL A 51 3.46 10.19 3.80
CA VAL A 51 3.93 8.93 3.20
C VAL A 51 3.41 7.79 4.06
N VAL A 52 2.67 6.86 3.46
CA VAL A 52 2.27 5.60 4.10
C VAL A 52 3.17 4.50 3.54
N LEU A 53 3.91 3.82 4.39
CA LEU A 53 4.59 2.57 4.06
C LEU A 53 3.69 1.41 4.52
N THR A 54 3.20 0.58 3.60
CA THR A 54 2.30 -0.53 3.94
C THR A 54 3.04 -1.60 4.75
N HIS A 55 4.23 -2.00 4.30
CA HIS A 55 5.12 -2.95 4.98
C HIS A 55 6.56 -2.82 4.46
N PRO A 56 7.59 -3.29 5.18
CA PRO A 56 8.98 -2.92 4.90
C PRO A 56 9.73 -3.86 3.93
N HIS A 57 9.06 -4.41 2.90
CA HIS A 57 9.75 -5.08 1.79
C HIS A 57 10.36 -4.07 0.80
N GLU A 58 11.40 -4.49 0.08
CA GLU A 58 12.23 -3.62 -0.77
C GLU A 58 11.42 -2.96 -1.90
N ASP A 59 10.52 -3.70 -2.51
CA ASP A 59 9.60 -3.26 -3.56
C ASP A 59 8.46 -2.35 -3.08
N HIS A 60 8.46 -1.99 -1.80
CA HIS A 60 7.59 -0.99 -1.19
C HIS A 60 8.38 0.17 -0.54
N VAL A 61 9.51 -0.13 0.10
CA VAL A 61 10.26 0.85 0.91
C VAL A 61 11.41 1.56 0.18
N ALA A 62 12.04 0.92 -0.83
CA ALA A 62 13.34 1.38 -1.33
C ALA A 62 13.31 2.81 -1.90
N GLY A 63 12.29 3.15 -2.69
CA GLY A 63 12.15 4.50 -3.26
C GLY A 63 11.91 5.63 -2.24
N LEU A 64 11.42 5.31 -1.04
CA LEU A 64 11.02 6.32 -0.05
C LEU A 64 12.22 7.10 0.53
N ALA A 65 13.41 6.51 0.56
CA ALA A 65 14.61 7.19 1.05
C ALA A 65 14.98 8.42 0.20
N LEU A 66 14.96 8.29 -1.13
CA LEU A 66 15.24 9.39 -2.06
C LEU A 66 14.07 10.38 -2.09
N LEU A 67 12.83 9.87 -2.04
CA LEU A 67 11.62 10.69 -1.96
C LEU A 67 11.71 11.71 -0.82
N LEU A 68 12.00 11.25 0.40
CA LEU A 68 12.08 12.10 1.60
C LEU A 68 13.19 13.16 1.51
N GLN A 69 14.21 12.95 0.66
CA GLN A 69 15.25 13.95 0.40
C GLN A 69 14.84 15.00 -0.64
N ARG A 70 13.88 14.68 -1.52
CA ARG A 70 13.41 15.54 -2.61
C ARG A 70 12.08 16.24 -2.32
N TYR A 71 11.25 15.68 -1.44
CA TYR A 71 9.93 16.18 -1.06
C TYR A 71 9.88 16.54 0.43
N ARG A 72 9.21 17.65 0.75
CA ARG A 72 8.81 18.00 2.11
C ARG A 72 7.66 17.09 2.52
N VAL A 73 7.98 16.10 3.34
CA VAL A 73 7.04 15.16 3.96
C VAL A 73 7.00 15.41 5.47
N PRO A 74 5.92 16.01 6.02
CA PRO A 74 5.83 16.26 7.46
C PRO A 74 5.49 14.99 8.25
N VAL A 75 4.87 13.98 7.63
CA VAL A 75 4.35 12.79 8.31
C VAL A 75 4.71 11.52 7.55
N VAL A 76 5.22 10.54 8.28
CA VAL A 76 5.45 9.16 7.81
C VAL A 76 4.60 8.22 8.67
N ALA A 77 3.80 7.39 8.02
CA ALA A 77 2.91 6.43 8.67
C ALA A 77 3.24 5.00 8.21
N GLU A 78 3.19 4.02 9.13
CA GLU A 78 3.71 2.66 8.89
C GLU A 78 3.14 1.64 9.89
N PRO A 79 3.23 0.32 9.67
CA PRO A 79 2.71 -0.69 10.61
C PRO A 79 3.55 -0.84 11.89
N GLY A 80 4.75 -0.24 11.94
CA GLY A 80 5.65 -0.28 13.10
C GLY A 80 6.67 -1.44 13.11
N MET A 81 6.65 -2.31 12.10
CA MET A 81 7.71 -3.30 11.85
C MET A 81 8.95 -2.63 11.24
N ILE A 82 10.14 -3.04 11.67
CA ILE A 82 11.43 -2.63 11.09
C ILE A 82 11.93 -3.75 10.18
N GLY A 83 12.10 -3.46 8.89
CA GLY A 83 12.59 -4.41 7.89
C GLY A 83 14.07 -4.77 8.05
N SER A 84 14.47 -5.89 7.44
CA SER A 84 15.86 -6.36 7.40
C SER A 84 16.60 -5.98 6.10
N GLY A 85 15.91 -5.44 5.11
CA GLY A 85 16.47 -5.11 3.79
C GLY A 85 17.24 -3.78 3.72
N PRO A 86 18.00 -3.52 2.64
CA PRO A 86 18.74 -2.27 2.45
C PRO A 86 17.86 -1.02 2.35
N GLY A 87 16.70 -1.09 1.70
CA GLY A 87 15.75 0.00 1.56
C GLY A 87 15.20 0.46 2.91
N ASP A 88 14.76 -0.46 3.78
CA ASP A 88 14.30 -0.08 5.13
C ASP A 88 15.43 0.59 5.92
N ARG A 89 16.65 0.05 5.87
CA ARG A 89 17.82 0.66 6.56
C ARG A 89 18.06 2.11 6.14
N GLU A 90 18.07 2.39 4.84
CA GLU A 90 18.27 3.76 4.35
C GLU A 90 17.05 4.66 4.69
N PHE A 91 15.83 4.15 4.55
CA PHE A 91 14.62 4.84 4.99
C PHE A 91 14.65 5.19 6.49
N ARG A 92 15.16 4.30 7.36
CA ARG A 92 15.39 4.59 8.79
C ARG A 92 16.46 5.66 9.00
N ALA A 93 17.57 5.60 8.26
CA ALA A 93 18.63 6.61 8.35
C ALA A 93 18.12 8.01 7.93
N VAL A 94 17.37 8.09 6.83
CA VAL A 94 16.78 9.33 6.31
C VAL A 94 15.70 9.87 7.24
N THR A 95 14.77 9.04 7.73
CA THR A 95 13.74 9.47 8.69
C THR A 95 14.33 9.89 10.02
N ALA A 96 15.37 9.23 10.53
CA ALA A 96 16.08 9.67 11.74
C ALA A 96 16.80 11.02 11.54
N ARG A 97 17.32 11.29 10.35
CA ARG A 97 18.00 12.56 10.00
C ARG A 97 17.02 13.73 9.80
N LEU A 98 15.91 13.49 9.11
CA LEU A 98 14.92 14.53 8.75
C LEU A 98 13.84 14.73 9.82
N ALA A 99 13.65 13.75 10.71
CA ALA A 99 12.69 13.76 11.81
C ALA A 99 11.25 14.17 11.42
N PRO A 100 10.63 13.57 10.37
CA PRO A 100 9.21 13.72 10.15
C PRO A 100 8.43 13.12 11.33
N GLN A 101 7.19 13.56 11.54
CA GLN A 101 6.32 12.92 12.53
C GLN A 101 6.08 11.47 12.09
N ARG A 102 6.52 10.49 12.91
CA ARG A 102 6.23 9.08 12.69
C ARG A 102 4.95 8.67 13.40
N VAL A 103 4.10 7.93 12.69
CA VAL A 103 2.82 7.39 13.16
C VAL A 103 2.82 5.88 12.92
N VAL A 104 2.44 5.10 13.93
CA VAL A 104 2.10 3.69 13.72
C VAL A 104 0.61 3.60 13.47
N LEU A 105 0.20 2.92 12.40
CA LEU A 105 -1.19 2.73 12.02
C LEU A 105 -1.65 1.29 12.25
N ALA A 106 -2.85 1.13 12.76
CA ALA A 106 -3.52 -0.14 12.96
C ALA A 106 -5.03 -0.06 12.69
N ALA A 107 -5.70 -1.20 12.66
CA ALA A 107 -7.11 -1.33 12.35
C ALA A 107 -7.99 -0.47 13.27
N GLY A 108 -8.86 0.34 12.67
CA GLY A 108 -9.71 1.31 13.35
C GLY A 108 -9.12 2.73 13.45
N ASP A 109 -7.85 2.94 13.10
CA ASP A 109 -7.28 4.28 12.91
C ASP A 109 -7.84 4.93 11.64
N ARG A 110 -7.76 6.27 11.58
CA ARG A 110 -8.31 7.07 10.48
C ARG A 110 -7.34 8.14 10.02
N LEU A 111 -7.32 8.36 8.70
CA LEU A 111 -6.69 9.49 8.05
C LEU A 111 -7.74 10.27 7.27
N ARG A 112 -7.39 11.48 6.85
CA ARG A 112 -8.15 12.25 5.88
C ARG A 112 -7.27 12.69 4.73
N LEU A 113 -7.84 12.66 3.54
CA LEU A 113 -7.28 13.27 2.34
C LEU A 113 -8.32 14.25 1.82
N ASP A 114 -8.25 15.48 2.31
CA ASP A 114 -9.22 16.54 2.05
C ASP A 114 -10.68 16.10 2.33
N GLY A 115 -11.50 15.92 1.30
CA GLY A 115 -12.88 15.44 1.40
C GLY A 115 -13.02 13.92 1.59
N ALA A 116 -11.96 13.15 1.33
CA ALA A 116 -11.96 11.69 1.47
C ALA A 116 -11.64 11.25 2.91
N ALA A 117 -12.43 10.30 3.41
CA ALA A 117 -12.17 9.61 4.67
C ALA A 117 -11.44 8.31 4.40
N ILE A 118 -10.38 8.03 5.17
CA ILE A 118 -9.57 6.82 5.05
C ILE A 118 -9.64 6.10 6.39
N THR A 119 -10.08 4.83 6.39
CA THR A 119 -10.06 3.96 7.58
C THR A 119 -9.06 2.84 7.37
N ILE A 120 -8.22 2.60 8.36
CA ILE A 120 -7.28 1.48 8.35
C ILE A 120 -8.02 0.21 8.79
N LEU A 121 -7.93 -0.86 8.01
CA LEU A 121 -8.59 -2.15 8.30
C LEU A 121 -7.61 -3.21 8.86
N TRP A 122 -6.32 -3.06 8.58
CA TRP A 122 -5.24 -3.96 8.96
C TRP A 122 -3.93 -3.15 9.04
N PRO A 123 -2.91 -3.54 9.84
CA PRO A 123 -2.85 -4.68 10.77
C PRO A 123 -3.62 -4.46 12.08
N ARG A 124 -3.91 -5.52 12.83
CA ARG A 124 -4.60 -5.40 14.13
C ARG A 124 -3.74 -4.69 15.18
N PRO A 125 -4.33 -3.85 16.06
CA PRO A 125 -3.59 -3.14 17.09
C PRO A 125 -2.82 -4.07 18.03
N GLY A 126 -1.49 -3.88 18.11
CA GLY A 126 -0.62 -4.66 19.00
C GLY A 126 -0.19 -6.03 18.48
N GLU A 127 -0.62 -6.46 17.29
CA GLU A 127 -0.24 -7.76 16.71
C GLU A 127 1.01 -7.68 15.82
N VAL A 128 1.48 -6.49 15.43
CA VAL A 128 2.69 -6.30 14.61
C VAL A 128 3.97 -6.50 15.44
N PRO A 129 4.85 -7.47 15.10
CA PRO A 129 6.13 -7.60 15.76
C PRO A 129 7.13 -6.54 15.27
N VAL A 130 7.93 -5.99 16.19
CA VAL A 130 8.92 -4.93 15.91
C VAL A 130 9.98 -5.35 14.87
N ARG A 131 10.25 -6.64 14.76
CA ARG A 131 11.10 -7.26 13.74
C ARG A 131 10.37 -8.46 13.15
N PRO A 132 10.57 -8.75 11.85
CA PRO A 132 9.88 -9.86 11.21
C PRO A 132 10.42 -11.22 11.70
N PRO A 133 9.56 -12.23 11.87
CA PRO A 133 9.96 -13.59 12.22
C PRO A 133 10.53 -14.38 11.03
N ASP A 134 10.16 -14.02 9.79
CA ASP A 134 10.73 -14.53 8.54
C ASP A 134 11.05 -13.37 7.57
N GLY A 135 11.30 -13.66 6.29
CA GLY A 135 11.59 -12.65 5.26
C GLY A 135 10.58 -12.60 4.12
N GLY A 136 9.35 -13.10 4.34
CA GLY A 136 8.31 -13.20 3.32
C GLY A 136 6.92 -12.93 3.89
N THR A 137 6.07 -13.96 3.94
CA THR A 137 4.65 -13.85 4.28
C THR A 137 4.36 -13.14 5.62
N SER A 138 5.23 -13.26 6.64
CA SER A 138 5.03 -12.49 7.89
C SER A 138 5.21 -10.99 7.76
N VAL A 139 5.99 -10.54 6.77
CA VAL A 139 6.23 -9.12 6.46
C VAL A 139 5.08 -8.60 5.58
N ASN A 140 4.69 -9.38 4.58
CA ASN A 140 3.51 -9.13 3.74
C ASN A 140 2.24 -8.94 4.58
N ASN A 141 2.00 -9.84 5.54
CA ASN A 141 0.83 -9.84 6.40
C ASN A 141 0.81 -8.77 7.50
N VAL A 142 1.76 -7.81 7.52
CA VAL A 142 1.60 -6.55 8.28
C VAL A 142 1.22 -5.35 7.41
N SER A 143 0.97 -5.56 6.12
CA SER A 143 0.53 -4.54 5.16
C SER A 143 -0.63 -3.70 5.67
N ILE A 144 -0.47 -2.38 5.65
CA ILE A 144 -1.58 -1.46 5.92
C ILE A 144 -2.65 -1.59 4.84
N VAL A 145 -3.87 -1.98 5.24
CA VAL A 145 -5.04 -2.05 4.35
C VAL A 145 -5.91 -0.82 4.56
N MET A 146 -6.25 -0.11 3.48
CA MET A 146 -6.89 1.21 3.53
C MET A 146 -8.27 1.20 2.84
N ASP A 147 -9.35 1.42 3.60
CA ASP A 147 -10.70 1.71 3.10
C ASP A 147 -10.86 3.22 2.87
N ILE A 148 -10.95 3.63 1.60
CA ILE A 148 -11.04 5.03 1.20
C ILE A 148 -12.46 5.33 0.71
N ARG A 149 -13.13 6.31 1.32
CA ARG A 149 -14.48 6.74 0.96
C ARG A 149 -14.48 8.21 0.56
N TYR A 150 -15.03 8.51 -0.61
CA TYR A 150 -15.17 9.87 -1.12
C TYR A 150 -16.50 10.02 -1.87
N GLY A 151 -17.42 10.82 -1.32
CA GLY A 151 -18.80 10.87 -1.79
C GLY A 151 -19.47 9.48 -1.73
N ALA A 152 -20.01 9.03 -2.87
CA ALA A 152 -20.57 7.70 -3.07
C ALA A 152 -19.54 6.65 -3.55
N ARG A 153 -18.24 7.00 -3.62
CA ARG A 153 -17.19 6.11 -4.13
C ARG A 153 -16.35 5.46 -3.04
N ARG A 154 -15.98 4.20 -3.27
CA ARG A 154 -15.20 3.37 -2.36
C ARG A 154 -13.98 2.77 -3.07
N LEU A 155 -12.79 2.99 -2.53
CA LEU A 155 -11.55 2.36 -2.98
C LEU A 155 -10.93 1.55 -1.84
N LEU A 156 -10.34 0.40 -2.15
CA LEU A 156 -9.65 -0.47 -1.20
C LEU A 156 -8.21 -0.71 -1.67
N LEU A 157 -7.24 -0.34 -0.84
CA LEU A 157 -5.82 -0.63 -1.09
C LEU A 157 -5.40 -1.76 -0.15
N ALA A 158 -4.97 -2.89 -0.70
CA ALA A 158 -4.74 -4.11 0.06
C ALA A 158 -3.27 -4.34 0.49
N GLY A 159 -2.33 -3.51 0.02
CA GLY A 159 -0.90 -3.76 0.17
C GLY A 159 -0.53 -5.15 -0.34
N ASP A 160 0.26 -5.90 0.43
CA ASP A 160 0.69 -7.26 0.10
C ASP A 160 0.07 -8.33 1.00
N MET A 161 -1.12 -8.07 1.56
CA MET A 161 -1.81 -9.05 2.39
C MET A 161 -2.06 -10.38 1.65
N GLU A 162 -1.78 -11.50 2.33
CA GLU A 162 -1.93 -12.85 1.79
C GLU A 162 -3.16 -13.58 2.37
N GLU A 163 -3.28 -14.88 2.07
CA GLU A 163 -4.45 -15.71 2.33
C GLU A 163 -4.80 -15.91 3.82
N GLU A 164 -3.93 -15.56 4.77
CA GLU A 164 -4.27 -15.53 6.19
C GLU A 164 -5.03 -14.25 6.61
N VAL A 165 -4.86 -13.14 5.89
CA VAL A 165 -5.46 -11.83 6.22
C VAL A 165 -6.81 -11.64 5.53
N ASP A 166 -6.91 -12.03 4.26
CA ASP A 166 -8.13 -11.97 3.44
C ASP A 166 -9.37 -12.52 4.19
N PRO A 167 -9.37 -13.76 4.74
CA PRO A 167 -10.52 -14.30 5.47
C PRO A 167 -10.75 -13.59 6.80
N ALA A 168 -9.70 -13.07 7.45
CA ALA A 168 -9.83 -12.35 8.72
C ALA A 168 -10.53 -10.99 8.55
N LEU A 169 -10.32 -10.31 7.41
CA LEU A 169 -11.04 -9.08 7.04
C LEU A 169 -12.51 -9.34 6.71
N VAL A 170 -12.81 -10.42 5.99
CA VAL A 170 -14.18 -10.86 5.69
C VAL A 170 -14.91 -11.26 6.97
N ALA A 171 -14.37 -12.18 7.75
CA ALA A 171 -15.00 -12.70 8.97
C ALA A 171 -15.12 -11.65 10.08
N GLY A 172 -14.21 -10.68 10.14
CA GLY A 172 -14.27 -9.57 11.08
C GLY A 172 -15.34 -8.51 10.75
N GLY A 173 -16.01 -8.61 9.59
CA GLY A 173 -16.99 -7.62 9.13
C GLY A 173 -16.41 -6.24 8.80
N ALA A 174 -15.07 -6.10 8.80
CA ALA A 174 -14.37 -4.83 8.60
C ALA A 174 -14.62 -4.24 7.20
N LEU A 175 -14.92 -5.10 6.22
CA LEU A 175 -15.26 -4.70 4.87
C LEU A 175 -16.69 -4.15 4.78
N GLY A 176 -17.66 -4.64 5.57
CA GLY A 176 -19.07 -4.23 5.50
C GLY A 176 -19.74 -4.47 4.13
N ASP A 177 -20.99 -4.04 3.99
CA ASP A 177 -21.86 -4.44 2.86
C ASP A 177 -21.73 -3.57 1.58
N MET A 178 -20.91 -2.52 1.60
CA MET A 178 -20.76 -1.61 0.44
C MET A 178 -19.83 -2.22 -0.61
N PRO A 179 -20.23 -2.34 -1.89
CA PRO A 179 -19.31 -2.74 -2.96
C PRO A 179 -18.11 -1.80 -3.07
N VAL A 180 -16.96 -2.34 -3.49
CA VAL A 180 -15.75 -1.56 -3.77
C VAL A 180 -15.75 -1.14 -5.24
N ASP A 181 -15.61 0.16 -5.53
CA ASP A 181 -15.46 0.62 -6.92
C ASP A 181 -14.08 0.26 -7.48
N VAL A 182 -13.03 0.40 -6.67
CA VAL A 182 -11.64 0.16 -7.09
C VAL A 182 -10.89 -0.63 -6.04
N LEU A 183 -10.41 -1.82 -6.42
CA LEU A 183 -9.45 -2.59 -5.66
C LEU A 183 -8.05 -2.33 -6.24
N LYS A 184 -7.08 -1.92 -5.42
CA LYS A 184 -5.68 -2.25 -5.72
C LYS A 184 -5.45 -3.67 -5.19
N VAL A 185 -5.26 -4.60 -6.14
CA VAL A 185 -5.06 -6.03 -5.91
C VAL A 185 -3.85 -6.27 -5.02
N ALA A 186 -4.02 -7.14 -4.03
CA ALA A 186 -2.97 -7.45 -3.07
C ALA A 186 -1.75 -8.12 -3.71
N HIS A 187 -0.56 -7.91 -3.15
CA HIS A 187 0.66 -8.67 -3.40
C HIS A 187 0.97 -8.86 -4.89
N HIS A 188 0.87 -7.77 -5.64
CA HIS A 188 1.07 -7.72 -7.10
C HIS A 188 0.24 -8.72 -7.92
N GLY A 189 -0.86 -9.24 -7.35
CA GLY A 189 -1.64 -10.32 -7.92
C GLY A 189 -0.95 -11.69 -7.83
N SER A 190 -0.17 -11.95 -6.78
CA SER A 190 0.40 -13.27 -6.47
C SER A 190 -0.67 -14.37 -6.37
N ARG A 191 -0.25 -15.64 -6.36
CA ARG A 191 -1.19 -16.77 -6.33
C ARG A 191 -2.06 -16.79 -5.06
N THR A 192 -1.48 -16.43 -3.92
CA THR A 192 -2.09 -16.36 -2.58
C THR A 192 -2.91 -15.09 -2.34
N ALA A 193 -2.70 -14.04 -3.13
CA ALA A 193 -3.46 -12.79 -3.04
C ALA A 193 -4.93 -12.92 -3.45
N SER A 194 -5.81 -12.13 -2.83
CA SER A 194 -7.18 -11.90 -3.32
C SER A 194 -7.94 -13.21 -3.56
N THR A 195 -8.22 -13.91 -2.48
CA THR A 195 -9.00 -15.14 -2.42
C THR A 195 -10.39 -14.95 -3.04
N ALA A 196 -10.98 -16.03 -3.59
CA ALA A 196 -12.31 -15.96 -4.19
C ALA A 196 -13.39 -15.45 -3.20
N THR A 197 -13.29 -15.83 -1.93
CA THR A 197 -14.19 -15.37 -0.86
C THR A 197 -14.07 -13.87 -0.61
N PHE A 198 -12.84 -13.34 -0.52
CA PHE A 198 -12.59 -11.90 -0.38
C PHE A 198 -13.15 -11.14 -1.58
N LEU A 199 -12.80 -11.56 -2.80
CA LEU A 199 -13.26 -10.94 -4.03
C LEU A 199 -14.79 -10.96 -4.19
N ALA A 200 -15.45 -12.06 -3.81
CA ALA A 200 -16.91 -12.15 -3.79
C ALA A 200 -17.56 -11.21 -2.76
N SER A 201 -16.90 -10.96 -1.62
CA SER A 201 -17.41 -10.06 -0.58
C SER A 201 -17.35 -8.58 -0.96
N ILE A 202 -16.34 -8.15 -1.74
CA ILE A 202 -16.14 -6.75 -2.13
C ILE A 202 -16.63 -6.40 -3.54
N ALA A 203 -16.76 -7.41 -4.42
CA ALA A 203 -17.25 -7.33 -5.80
C ALA A 203 -16.69 -6.11 -6.57
N PRO A 204 -15.37 -6.07 -6.84
CA PRO A 204 -14.70 -4.85 -7.30
C PRO A 204 -15.09 -4.51 -8.74
N ARG A 205 -15.36 -3.24 -9.03
CA ARG A 205 -15.74 -2.81 -10.40
C ARG A 205 -14.52 -2.59 -11.30
N VAL A 206 -13.42 -2.12 -10.71
CA VAL A 206 -12.10 -2.00 -11.32
C VAL A 206 -11.10 -2.67 -10.38
N ALA A 207 -10.22 -3.50 -10.94
CA ALA A 207 -9.11 -4.12 -10.22
C ALA A 207 -7.80 -3.67 -10.85
N VAL A 208 -6.93 -3.01 -10.08
CA VAL A 208 -5.62 -2.56 -10.54
C VAL A 208 -4.53 -3.42 -9.91
N VAL A 209 -3.77 -4.10 -10.76
CA VAL A 209 -2.56 -4.84 -10.39
C VAL A 209 -1.36 -3.93 -10.65
N SER A 210 -0.54 -3.71 -9.62
CA SER A 210 0.82 -3.18 -9.82
C SER A 210 1.76 -4.39 -9.93
N ALA A 211 2.48 -4.49 -11.04
CA ALA A 211 3.45 -5.54 -11.32
C ALA A 211 4.46 -5.06 -12.38
N GLY A 212 5.66 -5.63 -12.38
CA GLY A 212 6.69 -5.33 -13.36
C GLY A 212 6.56 -6.20 -14.62
N ARG A 213 6.86 -5.64 -15.80
CA ARG A 213 7.01 -6.46 -17.00
C ARG A 213 8.18 -7.43 -16.84
N ASP A 214 7.97 -8.68 -17.25
CA ASP A 214 8.96 -9.76 -17.20
C ASP A 214 9.56 -9.99 -15.79
N ASN A 215 8.80 -9.69 -14.72
CA ASN A 215 9.27 -9.87 -13.35
C ASN A 215 9.53 -11.36 -13.02
N PRO A 216 10.56 -11.67 -12.22
CA PRO A 216 10.99 -13.05 -11.98
C PRO A 216 10.05 -13.83 -11.04
N TYR A 217 9.09 -13.18 -10.37
CA TYR A 217 8.13 -13.82 -9.48
C TYR A 217 6.95 -14.44 -10.24
N GLY A 218 6.75 -14.08 -11.52
CA GLY A 218 5.60 -14.51 -12.31
C GLY A 218 4.30 -13.82 -11.92
N HIS A 219 4.38 -12.59 -11.40
CA HIS A 219 3.22 -11.79 -11.00
C HIS A 219 2.67 -10.94 -12.17
N PRO A 220 1.35 -10.65 -12.23
CA PRO A 220 0.30 -11.38 -11.51
C PRO A 220 0.19 -12.82 -12.00
N ALA A 221 -0.10 -13.73 -11.07
CA ALA A 221 -0.35 -15.13 -11.37
C ALA A 221 -1.59 -15.27 -12.27
N PRO A 222 -1.57 -16.10 -13.34
CA PRO A 222 -2.71 -16.30 -14.22
C PRO A 222 -4.01 -16.66 -13.48
N GLU A 223 -3.92 -17.51 -12.46
CA GLU A 223 -5.03 -17.95 -11.61
C GLU A 223 -5.66 -16.80 -10.81
N THR A 224 -4.88 -15.77 -10.47
CA THR A 224 -5.36 -14.57 -9.77
C THR A 224 -6.01 -13.59 -10.74
N VAL A 225 -5.48 -13.47 -11.95
CA VAL A 225 -6.12 -12.69 -13.04
C VAL A 225 -7.46 -13.31 -13.44
N GLU A 226 -7.55 -14.64 -13.50
CA GLU A 226 -8.81 -15.38 -13.74
C GLU A 226 -9.85 -15.08 -12.66
N ARG A 227 -9.51 -15.29 -11.37
CA ARG A 227 -10.39 -14.94 -10.23
C ARG A 227 -10.91 -13.50 -10.27
N LEU A 228 -10.07 -12.55 -10.68
CA LEU A 228 -10.48 -11.15 -10.80
C LEU A 228 -11.47 -10.93 -11.95
N ASN A 229 -11.23 -11.54 -13.12
CA ASN A 229 -12.16 -11.46 -14.25
C ASN A 229 -13.52 -12.11 -13.93
N ASP A 230 -13.54 -13.21 -13.18
CA ASP A 230 -14.77 -13.91 -12.77
C ASP A 230 -15.71 -13.05 -11.92
N THR A 231 -15.20 -12.03 -11.22
CA THR A 231 -16.05 -11.04 -10.52
C THR A 231 -16.77 -10.07 -11.45
N GLY A 232 -16.41 -10.03 -12.74
CA GLY A 232 -16.82 -8.99 -13.68
C GLY A 232 -16.02 -7.68 -13.57
N ALA A 233 -14.96 -7.64 -12.76
CA ALA A 233 -14.08 -6.48 -12.64
C ALA A 233 -13.38 -6.16 -13.96
N ARG A 234 -13.22 -4.86 -14.25
CA ARG A 234 -12.24 -4.42 -15.25
C ARG A 234 -10.84 -4.53 -14.66
N VAL A 235 -10.11 -5.59 -15.03
CA VAL A 235 -8.71 -5.78 -14.64
C VAL A 235 -7.79 -4.90 -15.48
N LEU A 236 -6.92 -4.15 -14.81
CA LEU A 236 -5.85 -3.33 -15.37
C LEU A 236 -4.53 -3.69 -14.70
N ARG A 237 -3.41 -3.67 -15.42
CA ARG A 237 -2.09 -4.07 -14.91
C ARG A 237 -1.01 -3.10 -15.35
N THR A 238 -0.13 -2.65 -14.45
CA THR A 238 0.91 -1.67 -14.81
C THR A 238 1.89 -2.18 -15.87
N ASP A 239 2.21 -3.47 -15.88
CA ASP A 239 3.13 -4.09 -16.85
C ASP A 239 2.63 -4.06 -18.31
N VAL A 240 1.32 -3.93 -18.51
CA VAL A 240 0.62 -3.87 -19.81
C VAL A 240 0.07 -2.47 -20.10
N ASP A 241 -0.60 -1.88 -19.11
CA ASP A 241 -1.40 -0.66 -19.21
C ASP A 241 -0.65 0.61 -18.71
N GLY A 242 0.60 0.45 -18.25
CA GLY A 242 1.42 1.53 -17.70
C GLY A 242 0.83 2.11 -16.41
N THR A 243 1.14 3.37 -16.12
CA THR A 243 0.61 4.09 -14.95
C THR A 243 -0.91 4.20 -15.07
N VAL A 244 -1.64 3.65 -14.10
CA VAL A 244 -3.11 3.62 -14.08
C VAL A 244 -3.63 4.74 -13.16
N THR A 245 -4.37 5.69 -13.71
CA THR A 245 -5.02 6.76 -12.95
C THR A 245 -6.53 6.54 -12.89
N VAL A 246 -7.07 6.46 -11.67
CA VAL A 246 -8.50 6.45 -11.38
C VAL A 246 -8.89 7.78 -10.72
N SER A 247 -9.82 8.49 -11.35
CA SER A 247 -10.28 9.82 -10.96
C SER A 247 -11.78 9.80 -10.67
N THR A 248 -12.21 10.61 -9.71
CA THR A 248 -13.62 10.73 -9.31
C THR A 248 -13.93 12.10 -8.70
N ASP A 249 -15.14 12.61 -8.92
CA ASP A 249 -15.70 13.79 -8.25
C ASP A 249 -16.54 13.42 -7.01
N GLY A 250 -16.49 12.15 -6.58
CA GLY A 250 -17.31 11.58 -5.51
C GLY A 250 -18.65 11.02 -5.99
N ARG A 251 -19.03 11.19 -7.26
CA ARG A 251 -20.20 10.56 -7.89
C ARG A 251 -19.85 9.76 -9.12
N ASP A 252 -19.01 10.25 -10.01
CA ASP A 252 -18.62 9.60 -11.26
C ASP A 252 -17.18 9.08 -11.19
N LEU A 253 -16.82 8.10 -12.03
CA LEU A 253 -15.49 7.46 -12.01
C LEU A 253 -14.94 7.28 -13.43
N SER A 254 -13.70 7.71 -13.64
CA SER A 254 -12.97 7.56 -14.90
C SER A 254 -11.62 6.90 -14.68
N VAL A 255 -11.16 6.15 -15.70
CA VAL A 255 -9.87 5.46 -15.66
C VAL A 255 -9.07 5.75 -16.93
N SER A 256 -7.83 6.20 -16.74
CA SER A 256 -6.84 6.43 -17.78
C SER A 256 -5.54 5.69 -17.47
N THR A 257 -4.72 5.54 -18.50
CA THR A 257 -3.60 4.60 -18.61
C THR A 257 -2.53 5.24 -19.49
N THR A 258 -1.25 4.98 -19.23
CA THR A 258 -0.14 5.47 -20.08
C THR A 258 0.37 4.41 -21.08
N GLY A 259 0.00 3.14 -20.88
CA GLY A 259 0.29 2.02 -21.79
C GLY A 259 -0.72 1.87 -22.93
N GLY A 260 -0.54 0.80 -23.72
CA GLY A 260 -1.17 0.65 -25.03
C GLY A 260 -2.69 0.45 -25.06
N ARG A 261 -3.33 0.15 -23.91
CA ARG A 261 -4.81 0.15 -23.81
C ARG A 261 -5.30 1.55 -23.45
N ALA A 262 -5.97 2.21 -24.38
CA ALA A 262 -6.50 3.56 -24.16
C ALA A 262 -7.55 3.62 -23.03
N SER A 263 -7.68 4.81 -22.44
CA SER A 263 -8.64 5.14 -21.37
C SER A 263 -10.08 4.76 -21.73
N ALA A 264 -10.86 4.35 -20.73
CA ALA A 264 -12.32 4.24 -20.88
C ALA A 264 -13.01 4.66 -19.58
N SER A 265 -14.10 5.42 -19.70
CA SER A 265 -14.96 5.78 -18.59
C SER A 265 -15.69 4.55 -18.04
N VAL A 266 -15.93 4.51 -16.73
CA VAL A 266 -16.70 3.46 -16.07
C VAL A 266 -17.99 4.13 -15.58
N PRO A 267 -19.14 3.91 -16.25
CA PRO A 267 -20.39 4.60 -15.90
C PRO A 267 -20.73 4.46 -14.41
N GLY A 268 -21.29 5.49 -13.79
CA GLY A 268 -21.79 5.36 -12.42
C GLY A 268 -22.94 4.34 -12.33
N PRO A 269 -23.17 3.70 -11.16
CA PRO A 269 -24.33 2.85 -10.99
C PRO A 269 -25.58 3.75 -11.00
N ASP A 270 -26.50 3.45 -11.91
CA ASP A 270 -27.88 3.88 -11.77
C ASP A 270 -28.48 3.22 -10.52
N ALA A 271 -29.32 3.94 -9.78
CA ALA A 271 -29.85 3.55 -8.48
C ALA A 271 -30.98 2.49 -8.56
N SER A 272 -31.01 1.72 -9.65
CA SER A 272 -32.18 0.98 -10.14
C SER A 272 -32.00 -0.55 -10.18
N ARG A 273 -30.93 -1.10 -9.59
CA ARG A 273 -30.70 -2.56 -9.52
C ARG A 273 -31.07 -3.19 -8.18
N GLY A 274 -32.37 -3.15 -7.90
CA GLY A 274 -33.02 -4.17 -7.09
C GLY A 274 -34.21 -4.76 -7.86
N ILE A 275 -34.14 -6.05 -8.21
CA ILE A 275 -35.25 -7.03 -8.32
C ILE A 275 -34.69 -8.34 -8.86
N ILE A 276 -35.03 -9.43 -8.18
CA ILE A 276 -34.78 -10.81 -8.62
C ILE A 276 -35.89 -11.21 -9.61
N ALA A 277 -35.54 -11.79 -10.75
CA ALA A 277 -36.51 -12.50 -11.59
C ALA A 277 -35.89 -13.75 -12.23
N THR A 278 -36.50 -14.89 -11.93
CA THR A 278 -36.24 -16.21 -12.54
C THR A 278 -36.99 -16.37 -13.86
N GLY A 279 -36.43 -17.06 -14.85
CA GLY A 279 -37.23 -17.65 -15.94
C GLY A 279 -36.53 -17.65 -17.30
N GLY A 280 -36.28 -18.84 -17.84
CA GLY A 280 -35.57 -19.03 -19.10
C GLY A 280 -36.33 -18.69 -20.38
N GLY A 281 -35.61 -18.74 -21.50
CA GLY A 281 -36.18 -18.61 -22.85
C GLY A 281 -35.13 -18.18 -23.88
N SER A 282 -34.95 -18.98 -24.93
CA SER A 282 -34.09 -18.76 -26.09
C SER A 282 -34.71 -19.55 -27.26
N PRO A 283 -34.44 -19.26 -28.55
CA PRO A 283 -33.80 -18.08 -29.18
C PRO A 283 -34.75 -17.37 -30.19
N TYR A 284 -34.29 -16.30 -30.87
CA TYR A 284 -34.33 -16.22 -32.35
C TYR A 284 -33.46 -15.07 -32.90
N ALA A 285 -33.11 -15.19 -34.18
CA ALA A 285 -32.05 -14.44 -34.89
C ALA A 285 -32.37 -12.99 -35.28
N GLY A 286 -31.32 -12.22 -35.64
CA GLY A 286 -31.44 -11.04 -36.51
C GLY A 286 -30.38 -9.94 -36.32
N VAL A 287 -29.47 -9.80 -37.28
CA VAL A 287 -28.52 -8.67 -37.44
C VAL A 287 -28.75 -8.10 -38.85
N PRO A 288 -28.96 -6.78 -39.04
CA PRO A 288 -27.83 -5.94 -39.49
C PRO A 288 -27.77 -4.48 -39.01
N TRP A 289 -26.52 -4.07 -38.80
CA TRP A 289 -25.89 -2.75 -38.91
C TRP A 289 -26.65 -1.60 -39.62
N ALA A 290 -26.74 -0.45 -38.94
CA ALA A 290 -26.83 0.87 -39.56
C ALA A 290 -26.18 1.95 -38.67
N SER A 291 -25.34 2.80 -39.26
CA SER A 291 -24.67 3.92 -38.59
C SER A 291 -25.59 5.14 -38.49
N GLY A 292 -25.59 5.87 -37.36
CA GLY A 292 -26.42 7.07 -37.22
C GLY A 292 -26.13 7.93 -35.99
N LEU A 293 -25.36 9.00 -36.19
CA LEU A 293 -25.33 10.28 -35.45
C LEU A 293 -26.13 10.36 -34.13
N LEU A 294 -25.42 10.38 -33.00
CA LEU A 294 -25.96 10.88 -31.72
C LEU A 294 -25.63 12.37 -31.54
N CYS A 295 -26.54 13.23 -32.00
CA CYS A 295 -26.74 14.53 -31.37
C CYS A 295 -27.84 14.37 -30.31
N SER A 296 -27.58 14.72 -29.06
CA SER A 296 -28.60 14.76 -28.01
C SER A 296 -28.32 15.89 -27.02
N VAL A 297 -29.35 16.70 -26.82
CA VAL A 297 -29.38 17.93 -26.01
C VAL A 297 -29.40 17.57 -24.51
N PRO A 298 -28.78 18.36 -23.62
CA PRO A 298 -28.87 18.11 -22.18
C PRO A 298 -30.31 18.34 -21.67
N ILE A 299 -30.84 17.36 -20.94
CA ILE A 299 -32.13 17.46 -20.24
C ILE A 299 -31.85 17.66 -18.75
N ARG A 300 -32.40 18.74 -18.17
CA ARG A 300 -32.72 18.81 -16.74
C ARG A 300 -34.20 18.43 -16.58
N PRO A 301 -34.55 17.72 -15.51
CA PRO A 301 -35.65 18.24 -14.70
C PRO A 301 -35.41 18.09 -13.19
N ASP A 302 -35.67 19.17 -12.46
CA ASP A 302 -36.25 19.03 -11.12
C ASP A 302 -37.67 18.47 -11.30
N ASP A 303 -37.97 17.33 -10.68
CA ASP A 303 -39.33 16.86 -10.43
C ASP A 303 -39.39 16.29 -8.99
N PRO A 304 -40.50 16.47 -8.26
CA PRO A 304 -40.50 16.32 -6.81
C PRO A 304 -40.47 14.85 -6.36
N LEU A 305 -39.61 14.56 -5.37
CA LEU A 305 -39.57 13.25 -4.72
C LEU A 305 -40.92 12.94 -4.02
N PRO A 306 -41.52 11.75 -4.25
CA PRO A 306 -42.72 11.34 -3.55
C PRO A 306 -42.42 11.12 -2.06
N SER A 307 -43.20 11.76 -1.19
CA SER A 307 -43.10 11.59 0.26
C SER A 307 -43.82 10.32 0.71
N PRO A 308 -43.20 9.41 1.47
CA PRO A 308 -43.92 8.30 2.10
C PRO A 308 -44.71 8.81 3.31
N GLU A 309 -46.03 8.58 3.31
CA GLU A 309 -46.91 8.90 4.44
C GLU A 309 -46.58 8.06 5.71
N PRO A 310 -46.82 8.60 6.91
CA PRO A 310 -46.51 7.92 8.16
C PRO A 310 -47.54 6.84 8.51
N ARG A 311 -47.11 5.58 8.63
CA ARG A 311 -47.93 4.55 9.29
C ARG A 311 -47.88 4.71 10.81
N VAL A 312 -49.02 5.07 11.39
CA VAL A 312 -49.25 5.19 12.84
C VAL A 312 -50.00 3.96 13.38
N ALA A 313 -49.81 3.67 14.67
CA ALA A 313 -50.53 2.72 15.55
C ALA A 313 -49.98 1.28 15.63
N ARG A 314 -49.90 0.64 16.81
CA ARG A 314 -50.19 1.07 18.21
C ARG A 314 -49.61 0.07 19.24
N GLY A 315 -49.17 0.57 20.40
CA GLY A 315 -49.04 -0.19 21.68
C GLY A 315 -47.79 -1.09 21.80
N THR A 316 -47.20 -1.32 22.98
CA THR A 316 -47.57 -0.93 24.36
C THR A 316 -46.34 -0.55 25.20
N GLN A 317 -46.59 -0.06 26.42
CA GLN A 317 -45.65 0.56 27.36
C GLN A 317 -44.57 -0.39 27.90
N ASP A 318 -43.37 0.11 28.22
CA ASP A 318 -43.02 0.38 29.63
C ASP A 318 -41.88 1.42 29.79
N GLN A 319 -41.77 2.05 30.96
CA GLN A 319 -40.65 2.91 31.38
C GLN A 319 -40.05 2.39 32.70
N PRO A 320 -38.79 2.73 33.00
CA PRO A 320 -38.64 3.62 34.15
C PRO A 320 -37.65 4.79 33.94
N ARG A 321 -37.87 5.84 34.74
CA ARG A 321 -37.13 7.12 34.72
C ARG A 321 -35.85 7.07 35.55
N ARG A 322 -34.83 7.86 35.14
CA ARG A 322 -33.87 8.70 35.92
C ARG A 322 -32.75 9.15 34.95
N SER A 323 -32.10 10.30 35.04
CA SER A 323 -32.33 11.58 35.75
C SER A 323 -31.37 12.63 35.14
N ALA A 324 -31.71 13.93 35.17
CA ALA A 324 -30.95 14.97 34.46
C ALA A 324 -29.76 15.57 35.25
N SER A 325 -28.73 16.01 34.51
CA SER A 325 -27.81 17.11 34.87
C SER A 325 -27.03 17.52 33.60
N ALA A 326 -27.35 18.64 32.94
CA ALA A 326 -26.86 20.01 33.20
C ALA A 326 -25.49 20.37 32.54
N MET A 327 -25.59 20.84 31.30
CA MET A 327 -25.14 22.19 30.89
C MET A 327 -23.65 22.58 31.10
N GLY A 328 -22.86 22.45 30.03
CA GLY A 328 -21.57 23.14 29.85
C GLY A 328 -21.51 23.85 28.50
N ARG A 329 -21.55 25.19 28.47
CA ARG A 329 -21.35 25.99 27.25
C ARG A 329 -19.89 26.44 27.14
N THR A 330 -19.24 26.16 26.02
CA THR A 330 -17.98 26.83 25.64
C THR A 330 -18.04 27.29 24.18
N LYS A 331 -17.47 28.46 23.90
CA LYS A 331 -17.60 29.18 22.63
C LYS A 331 -16.93 28.46 21.46
N LEU A 332 -17.60 28.44 20.30
CA LEU A 332 -16.93 28.28 19.01
C LEU A 332 -15.97 29.46 18.77
N VAL A 333 -14.71 29.17 18.44
CA VAL A 333 -13.82 30.10 17.73
C VAL A 333 -13.53 29.48 16.37
N ARG A 334 -13.88 30.18 15.29
CA ARG A 334 -13.49 29.80 13.93
C ARG A 334 -11.99 30.07 13.76
N ALA A 335 -11.23 29.03 13.45
CA ALA A 335 -9.98 29.12 12.70
C ALA A 335 -10.18 28.38 11.38
N ALA A 336 -9.74 28.98 10.27
CA ALA A 336 -9.87 28.40 8.94
C ALA A 336 -8.48 28.03 8.40
N GLY A 337 -8.35 26.81 7.88
CA GLY A 337 -7.13 26.29 7.27
C GLY A 337 -6.22 25.54 8.25
N ASP A 338 -6.46 24.23 8.40
CA ASP A 338 -5.54 23.20 8.90
C ASP A 338 -6.28 21.84 8.82
N ASP A 339 -6.05 21.00 7.79
CA ASP A 339 -6.92 19.82 7.53
C ASP A 339 -6.18 18.52 7.14
N VAL A 340 -4.88 18.42 7.42
CA VAL A 340 -4.17 17.11 7.46
C VAL A 340 -3.55 16.88 8.84
N THR A 341 -2.90 17.89 9.42
CA THR A 341 -2.40 17.84 10.81
C THR A 341 -3.54 17.81 11.83
N ALA A 342 -4.70 18.39 11.53
CA ALA A 342 -5.90 18.28 12.36
C ALA A 342 -6.51 16.88 12.34
N ALA A 343 -6.50 16.18 11.20
CA ALA A 343 -6.90 14.77 11.12
C ALA A 343 -5.96 13.87 11.95
N ILE A 344 -4.66 14.19 11.96
CA ILE A 344 -3.65 13.54 12.81
C ILE A 344 -3.76 13.95 14.29
N SER A 345 -4.50 15.02 14.61
CA SER A 345 -4.68 15.44 16.00
C SER A 345 -5.61 14.49 16.77
N ASP A 346 -6.51 13.78 16.10
CA ASP A 346 -7.38 12.75 16.71
C ASP A 346 -6.59 11.49 17.15
N LEU A 347 -5.36 11.30 16.63
CA LEU A 347 -4.42 10.28 17.12
C LEU A 347 -3.82 10.61 18.50
N ARG A 348 -3.92 11.87 18.98
CA ARG A 348 -3.36 12.26 20.28
C ARG A 348 -4.19 11.73 21.46
N ASP A 349 -5.51 11.70 21.34
CA ASP A 349 -6.42 11.34 22.43
C ASP A 349 -6.42 9.84 22.77
N ARG A 350 -5.73 9.00 21.99
CA ARG A 350 -5.55 7.55 22.26
C ARG A 350 -4.18 7.16 22.80
N GLN A 351 -3.18 8.04 22.76
CA GLN A 351 -1.84 7.76 23.37
C GLN A 351 -1.65 8.38 24.76
N GLY A 352 -2.64 9.11 25.29
CA GLY A 352 -2.63 9.63 26.66
C GLY A 352 -3.30 8.68 27.65
N GLY A 353 -2.60 7.67 28.18
CA GLY A 353 -3.23 6.83 29.22
C GLY A 353 -2.58 5.53 29.70
N ALA A 354 -1.27 5.30 29.52
CA ALA A 354 -0.62 4.13 30.13
C ALA A 354 0.81 4.45 30.60
N CYS A 355 0.92 4.90 31.86
CA CYS A 355 2.21 4.86 32.55
C CYS A 355 2.60 3.39 32.75
N TYR A 356 3.58 2.92 31.97
CA TYR A 356 4.24 1.64 32.26
C TYR A 356 5.07 1.79 33.54
N ASP A 357 4.43 1.48 34.67
CA ASP A 357 5.10 1.39 35.96
C ASP A 357 6.15 0.27 35.90
N ARG A 358 7.43 0.65 35.93
CA ARG A 358 8.51 -0.32 36.15
C ARG A 358 8.32 -0.91 37.55
N PRO A 359 8.26 -2.25 37.72
CA PRO A 359 8.32 -2.83 39.04
C PRO A 359 9.67 -2.47 39.68
N ARG A 360 9.64 -1.56 40.67
CA ARG A 360 10.79 -1.26 41.52
C ARG A 360 11.13 -2.52 42.31
N ALA A 361 12.25 -3.15 41.99
CA ALA A 361 12.82 -4.20 42.83
C ALA A 361 13.25 -3.58 44.17
N HIS A 362 12.43 -3.75 45.21
CA HIS A 362 12.83 -3.42 46.58
C HIS A 362 13.70 -4.55 47.16
N PRO A 363 14.79 -4.23 47.89
CA PRO A 363 15.75 -5.22 48.35
C PRO A 363 15.25 -5.95 49.60
N LEU A 364 15.21 -7.29 49.56
CA LEU A 364 15.01 -8.12 50.75
C LEU A 364 16.34 -8.31 51.49
N THR A 365 16.52 -7.54 52.55
CA THR A 365 17.33 -7.93 53.72
C THR A 365 16.44 -8.77 54.66
N ALA A 366 16.90 -9.69 55.49
CA ALA A 366 18.17 -10.43 55.60
C ALA A 366 17.94 -11.64 56.54
N ARG A 367 18.78 -12.70 56.45
CA ARG A 367 19.49 -13.32 57.61
C ARG A 367 20.13 -14.69 57.30
N SER A 368 21.46 -14.70 57.40
CA SER A 368 22.33 -15.73 58.01
C SER A 368 21.85 -17.20 58.13
N ALA A 369 22.51 -18.11 57.41
CA ALA A 369 22.83 -19.46 57.90
C ALA A 369 24.14 -20.03 57.28
N ARG A 370 25.21 -20.05 58.08
CA ARG A 370 26.37 -20.99 58.13
C ARG A 370 26.91 -21.65 56.83
N ARG A 371 28.18 -21.35 56.51
CA ARG A 371 29.11 -22.23 55.77
C ARG A 371 29.34 -23.58 56.50
N PRO A 372 29.77 -24.62 55.79
CA PRO A 372 31.11 -25.15 56.08
C PRO A 372 32.05 -25.29 54.86
N ARG A 373 33.29 -25.68 55.17
CA ARG A 373 34.56 -25.54 54.44
C ARG A 373 34.73 -26.44 53.19
N ARG A 374 35.60 -26.00 52.27
CA ARG A 374 36.34 -26.86 51.31
C ARG A 374 37.23 -27.89 52.03
N PRO A 375 37.65 -28.94 51.33
CA PRO A 375 39.08 -29.15 51.12
C PRO A 375 39.47 -29.15 49.62
N ALA A 376 40.77 -29.17 49.33
CA ALA A 376 41.33 -29.21 47.98
C ALA A 376 42.30 -30.39 47.83
N ALA A 377 42.40 -30.98 46.63
CA ALA A 377 43.58 -31.64 46.05
C ALA A 377 43.19 -32.38 44.74
N GLY A 378 44.14 -32.63 43.82
CA GLY A 378 43.98 -33.69 42.80
C GLY A 378 44.24 -33.34 41.33
N ARG A 379 45.49 -33.04 40.97
CA ARG A 379 46.11 -33.39 39.67
C ARG A 379 47.33 -34.27 39.98
N PRO A 380 47.64 -35.31 39.19
CA PRO A 380 48.33 -35.17 37.88
C PRO A 380 47.49 -35.84 36.75
N ALA A 381 47.97 -36.26 35.56
CA ALA A 381 49.34 -36.45 35.04
C ALA A 381 49.57 -36.03 33.57
N ARG A 382 50.24 -36.87 32.76
CA ARG A 382 50.88 -36.58 31.48
C ARG A 382 50.70 -37.73 30.47
N ALA A 383 50.43 -37.36 29.21
CA ALA A 383 51.14 -37.66 27.92
C ALA A 383 51.78 -39.06 27.68
N PRO A 384 51.91 -39.55 26.41
CA PRO A 384 52.88 -38.94 25.44
C PRO A 384 52.61 -38.99 23.90
N PHE A 385 53.15 -37.96 23.22
CA PHE A 385 53.91 -37.93 21.93
C PHE A 385 53.33 -38.12 20.49
N GLY A 386 53.88 -37.30 19.57
CA GLY A 386 53.89 -37.37 18.09
C GLY A 386 53.13 -36.20 17.43
N GLY A 387 53.69 -35.13 16.82
CA GLY A 387 54.84 -34.99 15.90
C GLY A 387 54.32 -34.96 14.44
N ARG A 388 54.52 -33.96 13.54
CA ARG A 388 55.56 -32.90 13.35
C ARG A 388 54.96 -31.64 12.67
N ARG A 389 55.36 -30.42 13.08
CA ARG A 389 56.11 -29.36 12.34
C ARG A 389 55.81 -29.12 10.84
N GLY A 390 55.59 -27.84 10.47
CA GLY A 390 55.52 -27.35 9.08
C GLY A 390 55.31 -25.82 8.93
N ASP A 391 56.30 -25.01 9.32
CA ASP A 391 56.50 -23.60 8.86
C ASP A 391 56.46 -23.51 7.31
N ARG A 392 56.17 -22.41 6.56
CA ARG A 392 56.02 -20.95 6.82
C ARG A 392 55.54 -20.23 5.52
N TYR A 393 55.38 -18.89 5.59
CA TYR A 393 55.51 -17.86 4.52
C TYR A 393 54.37 -17.53 3.53
N LEU A 394 53.86 -16.29 3.66
CA LEU A 394 53.37 -15.40 2.59
C LEU A 394 54.56 -14.63 1.98
N PRO A 395 54.60 -14.34 0.67
CA PRO A 395 54.18 -13.02 0.14
C PRO A 395 53.43 -13.17 -1.21
N GLY A 396 52.94 -12.18 -1.96
CA GLY A 396 53.07 -10.71 -2.02
C GLY A 396 52.88 -10.29 -3.50
N CYS A 397 52.38 -9.09 -3.77
CA CYS A 397 51.97 -8.66 -5.12
C CYS A 397 53.14 -8.41 -6.10
N MET A 398 52.93 -8.53 -7.42
CA MET A 398 53.26 -7.50 -8.44
C MET A 398 52.87 -7.84 -9.89
N HIS A 399 52.66 -6.80 -10.70
CA HIS A 399 52.49 -6.84 -12.17
C HIS A 399 53.74 -7.30 -12.93
N ARG A 400 53.53 -7.86 -14.14
CA ARG A 400 54.26 -7.44 -15.35
C ARG A 400 53.34 -7.46 -16.58
N GLY A 401 53.46 -6.46 -17.43
CA GLY A 401 52.98 -6.49 -18.81
C GLY A 401 54.17 -6.50 -19.79
N ALA A 402 53.88 -6.77 -21.07
CA ALA A 402 54.81 -6.58 -22.17
C ALA A 402 54.10 -5.87 -23.34
N ARG A 403 54.83 -5.02 -24.07
CA ARG A 403 54.37 -4.18 -25.20
C ARG A 403 55.28 -4.40 -26.43
N HIS A 404 54.92 -3.72 -27.53
CA HIS A 404 55.67 -3.47 -28.79
C HIS A 404 55.45 -4.54 -29.89
N GLN A 405 54.85 -4.20 -31.04
CA GLN A 405 55.30 -3.31 -32.17
C GLN A 405 56.29 -4.06 -33.10
N ASP A 406 56.28 -3.95 -34.44
CA ASP A 406 55.78 -2.87 -35.33
C ASP A 406 55.33 -3.31 -36.77
N ARG A 407 54.93 -2.33 -37.60
CA ARG A 407 54.40 -2.34 -39.01
C ARG A 407 55.49 -2.56 -40.13
N PRO A 408 55.36 -2.21 -41.45
CA PRO A 408 54.23 -1.78 -42.35
C PRO A 408 54.20 -2.32 -43.84
N SER A 409 53.27 -1.78 -44.66
CA SER A 409 53.31 -1.56 -46.14
C SER A 409 52.86 -2.69 -47.10
N ALA A 410 52.24 -2.47 -48.28
CA ALA A 410 51.53 -1.31 -48.90
C ALA A 410 50.71 -1.75 -50.16
N ASP A 411 49.93 -0.82 -50.74
CA ASP A 411 49.28 -0.81 -52.09
C ASP A 411 48.13 -1.82 -52.42
N GLY A 412 47.07 -1.45 -53.17
CA GLY A 412 46.72 -0.15 -53.76
C GLY A 412 45.32 -0.07 -54.43
N GLU A 413 44.93 1.17 -54.81
CA GLU A 413 43.93 1.62 -55.82
C GLU A 413 42.81 0.67 -56.34
N ARG A 414 41.52 1.03 -56.37
CA ARG A 414 40.93 2.11 -57.21
C ARG A 414 39.46 2.42 -56.88
N GLY A 415 39.03 3.64 -57.21
CA GLY A 415 37.67 4.17 -57.09
C GLY A 415 36.88 4.28 -58.42
N PRO A 416 35.75 5.04 -58.44
CA PRO A 416 34.53 4.70 -59.21
C PRO A 416 34.32 5.54 -60.50
N PRO A 417 33.13 5.51 -61.15
CA PRO A 417 32.12 6.55 -60.85
C PRO A 417 30.65 6.08 -60.91
N ALA A 418 29.70 7.03 -60.94
CA ALA A 418 28.29 6.86 -60.57
C ALA A 418 27.27 7.14 -61.70
N ARG A 419 25.98 6.85 -61.40
CA ARG A 419 24.72 7.34 -62.02
C ARG A 419 24.42 6.94 -63.48
N HIS A 420 23.32 6.20 -63.69
CA HIS A 420 22.02 6.73 -64.17
C HIS A 420 21.00 5.59 -64.34
N GLY A 421 19.70 5.88 -64.17
CA GLY A 421 18.60 4.93 -64.20
C GLY A 421 17.47 5.42 -63.31
#